data_AF-A0A484KMY6-F1
#
_entry.id   AF-A0A484KMY6-F1
#
_cell.length_a   1.000
_cell.length_b   1.000
_cell.length_c   1.000
_cell.angle_alpha   90.00
_cell.angle_beta   90.00
_cell.angle_gamma   90.00
#
_symmetry.space_group_name_H-M   'P 1'
#
loop_
_entity.id
_entity.type
_entity.pdbx_description
1 polymer ?
#
loop_
_entity_poly.entity_id
_entity_poly.type
_entity_poly.pdbx_seq_one_letter_code
_entity_poly.pdbx_strand_id
1 'polypeptide(L)'
;MMPPVFQDPRADEWEQRQLDKIKQRYEKQEEIVATWENEHKHKAELKYEKIEAELKEKMARALRRYEEEIEGIEGISREARAQLESEKKREEHKVKEEANQIRFTGTFPEQSCSLM
;
A
#
# COMPACT_ATOMS: atom_id res chain seq x y z
N MET A 1 -69.99 -35.41 16.53
CA MET A 1 -69.58 -36.02 15.24
C MET A 1 -69.34 -34.88 14.26
N MET A 2 -68.18 -34.80 13.62
CA MET A 2 -68.00 -33.82 12.54
C MET A 2 -68.85 -34.24 11.32
N PRO A 3 -69.48 -33.30 10.62
CA PRO A 3 -70.27 -33.61 9.43
C PRO A 3 -69.39 -34.24 8.33
N PRO A 4 -69.97 -35.09 7.46
CA PRO A 4 -69.22 -35.72 6.38
C PRO A 4 -68.66 -34.63 5.45
N VAL A 5 -67.34 -34.61 5.29
CA VAL A 5 -66.66 -33.74 4.34
C VAL A 5 -67.00 -34.25 2.95
N PHE A 6 -67.72 -33.44 2.16
CA PHE A 6 -67.99 -33.76 0.77
C PHE A 6 -66.70 -33.56 -0.04
N GLN A 7 -65.99 -34.66 -0.31
CA GLN A 7 -64.79 -34.66 -1.15
C GLN A 7 -65.22 -34.63 -2.62
N ASP A 8 -65.24 -33.44 -3.20
CA ASP A 8 -65.39 -33.24 -4.64
C ASP A 8 -63.99 -33.13 -5.26
N PRO A 9 -63.54 -34.09 -6.09
CA PRO A 9 -62.24 -34.03 -6.75
C PRO A 9 -61.99 -32.72 -7.52
N ARG A 10 -63.05 -32.04 -7.97
CA ARG A 10 -62.96 -30.73 -8.65
C ARG A 10 -62.53 -29.61 -7.70
N ALA A 11 -62.81 -29.72 -6.41
CA ALA A 11 -62.37 -28.77 -5.39
C ALA A 11 -60.85 -28.90 -5.16
N ASP A 12 -60.35 -30.13 -5.09
CA ASP A 12 -58.91 -30.41 -4.92
C ASP A 12 -58.10 -29.93 -6.14
N GLU A 13 -58.57 -30.18 -7.36
CA GLU A 13 -57.95 -29.66 -8.58
C GLU A 13 -57.94 -28.12 -8.63
N TRP A 14 -59.01 -27.48 -8.18
CA TRP A 14 -59.08 -26.03 -8.11
C TRP A 14 -58.13 -25.47 -7.06
N GLU A 15 -58.06 -26.09 -5.88
CA GLU A 15 -57.15 -25.72 -4.80
C GLU A 15 -55.69 -25.80 -5.27
N GLN A 16 -55.29 -26.93 -5.86
CA GLN A 16 -53.94 -27.11 -6.40
C GLN A 16 -53.60 -26.02 -7.43
N ARG A 17 -54.54 -25.72 -8.34
CA ARG A 17 -54.34 -24.65 -9.34
C ARG A 17 -54.19 -23.27 -8.70
N GLN A 18 -54.87 -22.97 -7.58
CA GLN A 18 -54.67 -21.71 -6.87
C GLN A 18 -53.32 -21.67 -6.15
N LEU A 19 -52.92 -22.78 -5.51
CA LEU A 19 -51.62 -22.90 -4.85
C LEU A 19 -50.48 -22.71 -5.85
N ASP A 20 -50.56 -23.30 -7.04
CA ASP A 20 -49.56 -23.13 -8.10
C ASP A 20 -49.47 -21.67 -8.57
N LYS A 21 -50.61 -20.98 -8.73
CA LYS A 21 -50.61 -19.55 -9.08
C LYS A 21 -49.96 -18.69 -8.00
N ILE A 22 -50.23 -18.99 -6.73
CA ILE A 22 -49.63 -18.28 -5.59
C ILE A 22 -48.12 -18.52 -5.60
N LYS A 23 -47.69 -19.78 -5.73
CA LYS A 23 -46.28 -20.18 -5.78
C LYS A 23 -45.53 -19.44 -6.87
N GLN A 24 -46.03 -19.49 -8.12
CA GLN A 24 -45.41 -18.80 -9.26
C GLN A 24 -45.32 -17.28 -9.06
N ARG A 25 -46.30 -16.67 -8.37
CA ARG A 25 -46.26 -15.23 -8.08
C ARG A 25 -45.15 -14.90 -7.07
N TYR A 26 -45.02 -15.70 -6.01
CA TYR A 26 -44.00 -15.47 -4.99
C TYR A 26 -42.60 -15.81 -5.48
N GLU A 27 -42.43 -16.85 -6.30
CA GLU A 27 -41.14 -17.15 -6.95
C GLU A 27 -40.63 -15.94 -7.76
N LYS A 28 -41.50 -15.31 -8.56
CA LYS A 28 -41.15 -14.08 -9.29
C LYS A 28 -40.80 -12.92 -8.37
N GLN A 29 -41.48 -12.79 -7.23
CA GLN A 29 -41.18 -11.74 -6.25
C GLN A 29 -39.85 -11.99 -5.56
N GLU A 30 -39.53 -13.24 -5.22
CA GLU A 30 -38.24 -13.62 -4.65
C GLU A 30 -37.10 -13.35 -5.63
N GLU A 31 -37.26 -13.64 -6.92
CA GLU A 31 -36.27 -13.29 -7.95
C GLU A 31 -36.01 -11.77 -8.01
N ILE A 32 -37.06 -10.95 -7.92
CA ILE A 32 -36.92 -9.48 -7.89
C ILE A 32 -36.19 -9.02 -6.63
N VAL A 33 -36.50 -9.60 -5.47
CA VAL A 33 -35.80 -9.29 -4.21
C VAL A 33 -34.34 -9.71 -4.29
N ALA A 34 -34.05 -10.91 -4.78
CA ALA A 34 -32.70 -11.43 -4.91
C ALA A 34 -31.84 -10.60 -5.87
N THR A 35 -32.39 -10.20 -7.01
CA THR A 35 -31.69 -9.33 -7.97
C THR A 35 -31.38 -7.97 -7.35
N TRP A 36 -32.36 -7.34 -6.70
CA TRP A 36 -32.15 -6.07 -6.00
C TRP A 36 -31.09 -6.18 -4.89
N GLU A 37 -31.15 -7.23 -4.05
CA GLU A 37 -30.16 -7.46 -3.00
C GLU A 37 -28.75 -7.63 -3.57
N ASN A 38 -28.61 -8.43 -4.64
CA ASN A 38 -27.32 -8.69 -5.27
C ASN A 38 -26.75 -7.42 -5.90
N GLU A 39 -27.57 -6.61 -6.58
CA GLU A 39 -27.13 -5.32 -7.12
C GLU A 39 -26.64 -4.38 -6.01
N HIS A 40 -27.34 -4.33 -4.88
CA HIS A 40 -26.97 -3.46 -3.77
C HIS A 40 -25.73 -3.94 -3.03
N LYS A 41 -25.57 -5.26 -2.83
CA LYS A 41 -24.34 -5.87 -2.30
C LYS A 41 -23.15 -5.59 -3.21
N HIS A 42 -23.31 -5.81 -4.52
CA HIS A 42 -22.25 -5.54 -5.48
C HIS A 42 -21.85 -4.06 -5.52
N LYS A 43 -22.81 -3.13 -5.46
CA LYS A 43 -22.53 -1.69 -5.33
C LYS A 43 -21.76 -1.36 -4.05
N ALA A 44 -22.01 -2.07 -2.95
CA ALA A 44 -21.27 -1.88 -1.70
C ALA A 44 -19.84 -2.44 -1.80
N GLU A 45 -19.66 -3.61 -2.42
CA GLU A 45 -18.35 -4.22 -2.69
C GLU A 45 -17.48 -3.30 -3.55
N LEU A 46 -17.99 -2.78 -4.66
CA LEU A 46 -17.25 -1.85 -5.52
C LEU A 46 -16.78 -0.59 -4.78
N LYS A 47 -17.60 -0.07 -3.86
CA LYS A 47 -17.21 1.09 -3.03
C LYS A 47 -16.09 0.72 -2.08
N TYR A 48 -16.18 -0.46 -1.46
CA TYR A 48 -15.15 -0.97 -0.57
C TYR A 48 -13.82 -1.17 -1.31
N GLU A 49 -13.83 -1.86 -2.45
CA GLU A 49 -12.65 -2.09 -3.28
C GLU A 49 -11.97 -0.79 -3.71
N LYS A 50 -12.77 0.22 -4.08
CA LYS A 50 -12.23 1.56 -4.41
C LYS A 50 -11.51 2.19 -3.22
N ILE A 51 -12.12 2.18 -2.04
CA ILE A 51 -11.50 2.73 -0.82
C ILE A 51 -10.21 1.96 -0.49
N GLU A 52 -10.24 0.64 -0.61
CA GLU A 52 -9.08 -0.21 -0.35
C GLU A 52 -7.94 0.09 -1.33
N ALA A 53 -8.23 0.25 -2.63
CA ALA A 53 -7.26 0.61 -3.65
C ALA A 53 -6.64 1.99 -3.39
N GLU A 54 -7.45 3.00 -3.06
CA GLU A 54 -6.97 4.34 -2.71
C GLU A 54 -6.07 4.32 -1.47
N LEU A 55 -6.42 3.50 -0.47
CA LEU A 55 -5.62 3.35 0.75
C LEU A 55 -4.28 2.67 0.45
N LYS A 56 -4.27 1.58 -0.32
CA LYS A 56 -3.06 0.89 -0.76
C LYS A 56 -2.14 1.83 -1.54
N GLU A 57 -2.68 2.64 -2.43
CA GLU A 57 -1.92 3.62 -3.20
C GLU A 57 -1.33 4.72 -2.30
N LYS A 58 -2.09 5.22 -1.32
CA LYS A 58 -1.58 6.18 -0.32
C LYS A 58 -0.45 5.58 0.51
N MET A 59 -0.60 4.35 0.99
CA MET A 59 0.44 3.64 1.74
C MET A 59 1.71 3.46 0.90
N ALA A 60 1.58 3.02 -0.36
CA ALA A 60 2.72 2.84 -1.26
C ALA A 60 3.45 4.17 -1.53
N ARG A 61 2.72 5.27 -1.73
CA ARG A 61 3.34 6.61 -1.88
C ARG A 61 4.07 7.07 -0.63
N ALA A 62 3.49 6.83 0.55
CA ALA A 62 4.12 7.20 1.81
C ALA A 62 5.42 6.42 2.02
N LEU A 63 5.41 5.11 1.73
CA LEU A 63 6.59 4.27 1.82
C LEU A 63 7.70 4.72 0.87
N ARG A 64 7.38 4.98 -0.41
CA ARG A 64 8.36 5.48 -1.37
C ARG A 64 9.00 6.79 -0.94
N ARG A 65 8.21 7.75 -0.44
CA ARG A 65 8.75 9.02 0.06
C ARG A 65 9.69 8.83 1.24
N TYR A 66 9.34 7.92 2.14
CA TYR A 66 10.20 7.56 3.27
C TYR A 66 11.52 6.96 2.78
N GLU A 67 11.48 6.02 1.83
CA GLU A 67 12.68 5.42 1.23
C GLU A 67 13.55 6.47 0.53
N GLU A 68 12.94 7.35 -0.28
CA GLU A 68 13.63 8.46 -0.96
C GLU A 68 14.31 9.43 0.05
N GLU A 69 13.66 9.73 1.17
CA GLU A 69 14.22 10.58 2.22
C GLU A 69 15.44 9.92 2.89
N ILE A 70 15.33 8.62 3.21
CA ILE A 70 16.44 7.85 3.78
C ILE A 70 17.61 7.80 2.79
N GLU A 71 17.36 7.47 1.52
CA GLU A 71 18.39 7.45 0.48
C GLU A 71 19.07 8.82 0.31
N GLY A 72 18.31 9.91 0.39
CA GLY A 72 18.84 11.27 0.36
C GLY A 72 19.77 11.56 1.54
N ILE A 73 19.35 11.22 2.76
CA ILE A 73 20.16 11.39 3.97
C ILE A 73 21.45 10.56 3.89
N GLU A 74 21.35 9.31 3.44
CA GLU A 74 22.50 8.43 3.27
C GLU A 74 23.46 8.94 2.19
N GLY A 75 22.93 9.48 1.08
CA GLY A 75 23.70 10.09 0.01
C GLY A 75 24.54 11.27 0.50
N ILE A 76 23.90 12.23 1.18
CA ILE A 76 24.59 13.40 1.77
C ILE A 76 25.65 12.95 2.78
N SER A 77 25.30 12.00 3.65
CA SER A 77 26.23 11.48 4.66
C SER A 77 27.44 10.78 4.03
N ARG A 78 27.23 10.04 2.94
CA ARG A 78 28.29 9.37 2.19
C ARG A 78 29.21 10.38 1.53
N GLU A 79 28.66 11.42 0.92
CA GLU A 79 29.43 12.49 0.29
C GLU A 79 30.28 13.24 1.33
N ALA A 80 29.70 13.63 2.46
CA ALA A 80 30.43 14.30 3.53
C ALA A 80 31.60 13.44 4.06
N ARG A 81 31.38 12.13 4.24
CA ARG A 81 32.45 11.19 4.63
C ARG A 81 33.54 11.09 3.57
N ALA A 82 33.16 11.06 2.29
CA ALA A 82 34.12 10.99 1.18
C ALA A 82 34.98 12.26 1.11
N GLN A 83 34.38 13.44 1.32
CA GLN A 83 35.10 14.71 1.40
C GLN A 83 36.11 14.72 2.56
N LEU A 84 35.66 14.36 3.77
CA LEU A 84 36.54 14.28 4.95
C LEU A 84 37.71 13.32 4.75
N GLU A 85 37.47 12.15 4.15
CA GLU A 85 38.53 11.18 3.85
C GLU A 85 39.52 11.71 2.79
N SER A 86 39.03 12.45 1.80
CA SER A 86 39.87 13.12 0.81
C SER A 86 40.74 14.22 1.44
N GLU A 87 40.17 15.03 2.32
CA GLU A 87 40.90 16.08 3.04
C GLU A 87 41.98 15.48 3.94
N LYS A 88 41.62 14.45 4.72
CA LYS A 88 42.57 13.69 5.54
C LYS A 88 43.73 13.14 4.70
N LYS A 89 43.44 12.49 3.57
CA LYS A 89 44.49 11.97 2.67
C LYS A 89 45.39 13.06 2.13
N ARG A 90 44.84 14.23 1.80
CA ARG A 90 45.60 15.39 1.34
C ARG A 90 46.53 15.91 2.42
N GLU A 91 46.06 16.05 3.65
CA GLU A 91 46.89 16.48 4.78
C GLU A 91 47.98 15.46 5.09
N GLU A 92 47.64 14.17 5.15
CA GLU A 92 48.61 13.09 5.32
C GLU A 92 49.68 13.09 4.21
N HIS A 93 49.29 13.40 2.96
CA HIS A 93 50.22 13.50 1.84
C HIS A 93 51.19 14.67 2.02
N LYS A 94 50.69 15.87 2.36
CA LYS A 94 51.52 17.05 2.61
C LYS A 94 52.56 16.79 3.69
N VAL A 95 52.15 16.19 4.81
CA VAL A 95 53.07 15.84 5.90
C VAL A 95 54.14 14.85 5.43
N LYS A 96 53.77 13.86 4.60
CA LYS A 96 54.74 12.91 4.02
C LYS A 96 55.71 13.60 3.07
N GLU A 97 55.26 14.55 2.25
CA GLU A 97 56.10 15.34 1.35
C GLU A 97 57.11 16.20 2.12
N GLU A 98 56.66 16.93 3.14
CA GLU A 98 57.52 17.72 4.02
C GLU A 98 58.57 16.84 4.72
N ALA A 99 58.16 15.69 5.27
CA ALA A 99 59.07 14.74 5.87
C ALA A 99 60.12 14.21 4.86
N ASN A 100 59.72 13.98 3.61
CA ASN A 100 60.64 13.56 2.55
C ASN A 100 61.62 14.68 2.16
N GLN A 101 61.18 15.94 2.11
CA GLN A 101 62.10 17.07 1.91
C GLN A 101 63.15 17.14 3.02
N ILE A 102 62.74 17.05 4.29
CA ILE A 102 63.67 17.08 5.43
C ILE A 102 64.70 15.95 5.33
N ARG A 103 64.27 14.73 4.96
CA ARG A 103 65.20 13.60 4.77
C ARG A 103 66.21 13.84 3.65
N PHE A 104 65.84 14.60 2.61
CA PHE A 104 66.69 14.88 1.47
C PHE A 104 67.64 16.07 1.71
N THR A 105 67.17 17.15 2.33
CA THR A 105 67.94 18.39 2.51
C THR A 105 68.56 18.55 3.90
N GLY A 106 68.04 17.86 4.92
CA GLY A 106 68.43 18.04 6.33
C GLY A 106 67.89 19.32 6.97
N THR A 107 67.08 20.11 6.26
CA THR A 107 66.54 21.40 6.71
C THR A 107 65.03 21.30 6.96
N PHE A 108 64.56 21.84 8.07
CA PHE A 108 63.14 21.87 8.40
C PHE A 108 62.44 23.01 7.64
N PRO A 109 61.23 22.78 7.10
CA PRO A 109 60.46 23.85 6.47
C PRO A 109 60.13 24.94 7.49
N GLU A 110 60.26 26.22 7.10
CA GLU A 110 59.86 27.35 7.92
C GLU A 110 58.33 27.32 8.07
N GLN A 111 57.83 27.19 9.30
CA GLN A 111 56.40 27.14 9.57
C GLN A 111 55.76 28.47 9.14
N SER A 112 54.98 28.48 8.05
CA SER A 112 54.14 29.64 7.75
C SER A 112 53.00 29.69 8.77
N CYS A 113 53.14 30.58 9.75
CA CYS A 113 52.10 30.88 10.71
C CYS A 113 50.85 31.38 9.98
N SER A 114 49.83 30.53 9.87
CA SER A 114 48.48 30.92 9.45
C SER A 114 47.47 30.19 10.33
N LEU A 115 47.40 30.65 11.59
CA LEU A 115 46.30 30.42 12.51
C LEU A 115 45.81 31.80 12.95
N MET A 116 44.86 32.36 12.20
CA MET A 116 43.88 33.34 12.64
C MET A 116 42.57 33.07 11.91
#